data_AF-A0A7K9UFC8-F1
#
_entry.id   AF-A0A7K9UFC8-F1
#
_cell.length_a   1.000
_cell.length_b   1.000
_cell.length_c   1.000
_cell.angle_alpha   90.00
_cell.angle_beta   90.00
_cell.angle_gamma   90.00
#
_symmetry.space_group_name_H-M   'P 1'
#
loop_
_entity.id
_entity.type
_entity.pdbx_description
1 polymer ?
#
loop_
_entity_poly.entity_id
_entity_poly.type
_entity_poly.pdbx_seq_one_letter_code
_entity_poly.pdbx_strand_id
1 'polypeptide(L)'
;RRIEDCLPPLEDSPAKRFSSSKRKQYYINKAIRNSDLIPRAKGRKSLQRLENTRYLMTLLERDECGSDDGEPAHSATPSIFTEACNNETYVEIWNDFMNRSGEEQERVLLYLEEEARKKHRRKLPVKKEEDWKGAVRRLRSTLKRGRIPMGTLEGLEEELLAFFSVTPHSVYTALMDNSFERLLLHALCQYMDLISASKRQMKVSNKHRVFLPPELLLSDYLGQMS
;
A
#
# COMPACT_ATOMS: atom_id res chain seq x y z
N ARG A 1 44.64 -52.95 9.73
CA ARG A 1 44.29 -51.54 9.46
C ARG A 1 42.96 -51.27 10.16
N ARG A 2 42.96 -50.46 11.23
CA ARG A 2 41.73 -49.98 11.88
C ARG A 2 41.49 -48.54 11.43
N ILE A 3 40.23 -48.19 11.25
CA ILE A 3 39.73 -47.01 10.52
C ILE A 3 39.85 -45.71 11.36
N GLU A 4 40.39 -45.80 12.57
CA GLU A 4 40.43 -44.72 13.56
C GLU A 4 41.54 -43.68 13.30
N ASP A 5 42.50 -43.96 12.42
CA ASP A 5 43.64 -43.08 12.12
C ASP A 5 43.42 -42.14 10.91
N CYS A 6 42.17 -41.95 10.45
CA CYS A 6 41.86 -41.15 9.25
C CYS A 6 40.86 -40.00 9.48
N LEU A 7 40.65 -39.55 10.71
CA LEU A 7 39.77 -38.40 10.99
C LEU A 7 40.58 -37.19 11.49
N PRO A 8 40.36 -35.98 10.93
CA PRO A 8 41.04 -34.78 11.39
C PRO A 8 40.57 -34.38 12.80
N PRO A 9 41.43 -33.73 13.61
CA PRO A 9 41.05 -33.24 14.92
C PRO A 9 39.87 -32.28 14.78
N LEU A 10 38.81 -32.50 15.57
CA LEU A 10 37.72 -31.54 15.68
C LEU A 10 38.29 -30.26 16.31
N GLU A 11 38.30 -29.17 15.55
CA GLU A 11 38.59 -27.85 16.08
C GLU A 11 37.59 -27.53 17.20
N ASP A 12 38.10 -27.40 18.43
CA ASP A 12 37.36 -26.86 19.56
C ASP A 12 36.93 -25.44 19.26
N SER A 13 35.67 -25.28 18.85
CA SER A 13 35.05 -23.96 18.70
C SER A 13 34.93 -23.32 20.08
N PRO A 14 35.54 -22.15 20.37
CA PRO A 14 35.47 -21.52 21.68
C PRO A 14 34.14 -20.79 21.79
N ALA A 15 33.04 -21.54 21.92
CA ALA A 15 31.79 -20.99 22.40
C ALA A 15 31.97 -20.67 23.89
N LYS A 16 32.65 -19.56 24.20
CA LYS A 16 32.69 -18.96 25.54
C LYS A 16 31.24 -18.68 25.94
N ARG A 17 30.65 -19.62 26.68
CA ARG A 17 29.33 -19.50 27.28
C ARG A 17 29.39 -18.39 28.31
N PHE A 18 29.12 -17.16 27.89
CA PHE A 18 28.94 -16.06 28.82
C PHE A 18 27.78 -16.41 29.75
N SER A 19 27.98 -16.24 31.06
CA SER A 19 26.90 -16.41 32.03
C SER A 19 25.70 -15.54 31.65
N SER A 20 24.49 -16.02 31.93
CA SER A 20 23.25 -15.29 31.65
C SER A 20 23.31 -13.85 32.16
N SER A 21 23.96 -13.61 33.30
CA SER A 21 24.21 -12.30 33.88
C SER A 21 25.12 -11.41 33.01
N LYS A 22 26.24 -11.94 32.48
CA LYS A 22 27.10 -11.19 31.54
C LYS A 22 26.40 -10.89 30.22
N ARG A 23 25.54 -11.81 29.74
CA ARG A 23 24.72 -11.60 28.55
C ARG A 23 23.69 -10.50 28.77
N LYS A 24 23.02 -10.50 29.93
CA LYS A 24 22.05 -9.46 30.31
C LYS A 24 22.73 -8.09 30.42
N GLN A 25 23.89 -8.03 31.08
CA GLN A 25 24.67 -6.80 31.19
C GLN A 25 25.16 -6.28 29.83
N TYR A 26 25.50 -7.16 28.89
CA TYR A 26 25.86 -6.77 27.53
C TYR A 26 24.71 -6.06 26.81
N TYR A 27 23.48 -6.57 26.89
CA TYR A 27 22.31 -5.93 26.27
C TYR A 27 21.93 -4.62 26.96
N ILE A 28 22.07 -4.53 28.30
CA ILE A 28 21.88 -3.29 29.06
C ILE A 28 22.91 -2.24 28.63
N ASN A 29 24.20 -2.58 28.62
CA ASN A 29 25.27 -1.68 28.20
C ASN A 29 25.17 -1.30 26.72
N LYS A 30 24.57 -2.15 25.88
CA LYS A 30 24.27 -1.86 24.48
C LYS A 30 23.08 -0.92 24.34
N ALA A 31 22.07 -1.02 25.20
CA ALA A 31 20.94 -0.11 25.24
C ALA A 31 21.33 1.28 25.78
N ILE A 32 22.16 1.33 26.83
CA ILE A 32 22.68 2.58 27.42
C ILE A 32 23.57 3.34 26.42
N ARG A 33 24.44 2.63 25.67
CA ARG A 33 25.21 3.28 24.57
C ARG A 33 24.35 3.74 23.38
N ASN A 34 23.12 3.25 23.27
CA ASN A 34 22.15 3.72 22.27
C ASN A 34 21.18 4.78 22.85
N SER A 35 21.32 5.14 24.13
CA SER A 35 20.45 6.09 24.82
C SER A 35 21.04 7.49 24.98
N ASP A 36 22.12 7.83 24.26
CA ASP A 36 22.51 9.24 24.11
C ASP A 36 21.25 10.00 23.66
N LEU A 37 20.84 10.95 24.49
CA LEU A 37 19.47 11.43 24.77
C LEU A 37 18.73 12.11 23.61
N ILE A 38 19.09 11.84 22.36
CA ILE A 38 18.29 12.14 21.19
C ILE A 38 18.24 10.87 20.35
N PRO A 39 17.07 10.19 20.25
CA PRO A 39 16.92 9.04 19.37
C PRO A 39 17.38 9.44 17.96
N ARG A 40 18.55 8.92 17.53
CA ARG A 40 18.97 9.12 16.14
C ARG A 40 17.93 8.45 15.27
N ALA A 41 17.20 9.28 14.54
CA ALA A 41 16.11 8.85 13.70
C ALA A 41 16.56 7.73 12.75
N LYS A 42 16.02 6.52 12.96
CA LYS A 42 16.31 5.38 12.07
C LYS A 42 15.37 5.46 10.87
N GLY A 43 15.92 5.88 9.74
CA GLY A 43 15.25 5.92 8.44
C GLY A 43 14.60 7.28 8.11
N ARG A 44 14.34 7.48 6.81
CA ARG A 44 13.95 8.77 6.21
C ARG A 44 12.74 9.42 6.89
N LYS A 45 11.70 8.64 7.21
CA LYS A 45 10.47 9.13 7.87
C LYS A 45 10.70 9.52 9.33
N SER A 46 11.61 8.85 10.03
CA SER A 46 11.97 9.19 11.40
C SER A 46 12.79 10.49 11.40
N LEU A 47 13.66 10.66 10.40
CA LEU A 47 14.56 11.81 10.28
C LEU A 47 13.77 13.08 9.96
N GLN A 48 12.81 12.98 9.04
CA GLN A 48 11.87 14.06 8.77
C GLN A 48 11.08 14.51 10.00
N ARG A 49 10.66 13.59 10.88
CA ARG A 49 9.94 13.96 12.11
C ARG A 49 10.84 14.71 13.09
N LEU A 50 12.10 14.30 13.20
CA LEU A 50 13.08 14.97 14.04
C LEU A 50 13.38 16.39 13.51
N GLU A 51 13.57 16.53 12.20
CA GLU A 51 13.76 17.83 11.53
C GLU A 51 12.54 18.74 11.72
N ASN A 52 11.33 18.23 11.50
CA ASN A 52 10.10 18.99 11.74
C ASN A 52 9.98 19.45 13.20
N THR A 53 10.34 18.59 14.16
CA THR A 53 10.31 18.93 15.60
C THR A 53 11.30 20.04 15.92
N ARG A 54 12.52 19.98 15.36
CA ARG A 54 13.51 21.05 15.53
C ARG A 54 13.03 22.36 14.91
N TYR A 55 12.48 22.30 13.70
CA TYR A 55 11.95 23.46 13.01
C TYR A 55 10.84 24.17 13.82
N LEU A 56 9.90 23.40 14.38
CA LEU A 56 8.83 23.95 15.23
C LEU A 56 9.38 24.60 16.51
N MET A 57 10.39 24.02 17.16
CA MET A 57 11.04 24.65 18.31
C MET A 57 11.73 25.96 17.93
N THR A 58 12.42 26.02 16.78
CA THR A 58 13.05 27.26 16.31
C THR A 58 12.03 28.36 15.98
N LEU A 59 10.83 28.00 15.49
CA LEU A 59 9.75 28.97 15.28
C LEU A 59 9.22 29.54 16.61
N LEU A 60 9.08 28.69 17.63
CA LEU A 60 8.66 29.10 18.98
C LEU A 60 9.72 29.96 19.68
N GLU A 61 11.00 29.65 19.51
CA GLU A 61 12.12 30.47 20.04
C GLU A 61 12.18 31.86 19.41
N ARG A 62 11.62 32.05 18.19
CA ARG A 62 11.55 33.35 17.51
C ARG A 62 10.42 34.24 18.03
N ASP A 63 9.41 33.66 18.66
CA ASP A 63 8.23 34.39 19.17
C ASP A 63 8.47 34.99 20.58
N GLU A 64 9.50 34.51 21.29
CA GLU A 64 9.85 34.96 22.66
C GLU A 64 10.85 36.13 22.69
N CYS A 65 11.37 36.59 21.54
CA CYS A 65 12.31 37.72 21.46
C CYS A 65 11.84 38.77 20.45
N GLY A 66 11.01 39.70 20.91
CA GLY A 66 10.53 40.82 20.12
C GLY A 66 9.73 41.79 20.97
N SER A 67 10.43 42.66 21.68
CA SER A 67 9.90 43.92 22.20
C SER A 67 9.20 44.72 21.09
N ASP A 68 7.96 45.13 21.37
CA ASP A 68 7.31 46.38 20.95
C ASP A 68 7.87 47.05 19.67
N ASP A 69 7.25 46.76 18.52
CA ASP A 69 6.74 47.81 17.64
C ASP A 69 5.69 47.24 16.68
N GLY A 70 4.60 47.98 16.48
CA GLY A 70 3.37 47.52 15.86
C GLY A 70 3.44 47.32 14.35
N GLU A 71 3.84 46.12 13.91
CA GLU A 71 3.55 45.65 12.55
C GLU A 71 2.18 44.94 12.54
N PRO A 72 1.22 45.32 11.67
CA PRO A 72 -0.02 44.58 11.53
C PRO A 72 0.35 43.19 11.01
N ALA A 73 0.26 42.18 11.89
CA ALA A 73 0.41 40.79 11.52
C ALA A 73 -0.31 40.57 10.19
N HIS A 74 0.43 40.21 9.14
CA HIS A 74 -0.15 39.91 7.83
C HIS A 74 -1.32 38.96 8.08
N SER A 75 -2.54 39.46 7.87
CA SER A 75 -3.75 38.71 8.16
C SER A 75 -3.62 37.37 7.46
N ALA A 76 -3.58 36.28 8.24
CA ALA A 76 -3.43 34.94 7.68
C ALA A 76 -4.46 34.78 6.56
N THR A 77 -4.00 34.31 5.39
CA THR A 77 -4.90 34.06 4.26
C THR A 77 -6.07 33.22 4.78
N PRO A 78 -7.34 33.65 4.55
CA PRO A 78 -8.49 32.97 5.11
C PRO A 78 -8.42 31.49 4.76
N SER A 79 -8.67 30.63 5.75
CA SER A 79 -8.75 29.20 5.54
C SER A 79 -9.85 28.89 4.52
N ILE A 80 -9.74 27.77 3.81
CA ILE A 80 -10.80 27.27 2.92
C ILE A 80 -12.16 27.23 3.64
N PHE A 81 -12.17 26.94 4.95
CA PHE A 81 -13.38 27.00 5.77
C PHE A 81 -13.89 28.42 5.99
N THR A 82 -12.99 29.38 6.22
CA THR A 82 -13.33 30.80 6.37
C THR A 82 -13.92 31.36 5.07
N GLU A 83 -13.33 31.00 3.93
CA GLU A 83 -13.83 31.39 2.61
C GLU A 83 -15.18 30.75 2.30
N ALA A 84 -15.36 29.46 2.62
CA ALA A 84 -16.63 28.76 2.41
C ALA A 84 -17.76 29.31 3.28
N CYS A 85 -17.49 29.69 4.54
CA CYS A 85 -18.48 30.29 5.44
C CYS A 85 -18.84 31.73 5.05
N ASN A 86 -17.96 32.43 4.35
CA ASN A 86 -18.21 33.79 3.85
C ASN A 86 -18.81 33.80 2.44
N ASN A 87 -18.95 32.62 1.81
CA ASN A 87 -19.53 32.50 0.47
C ASN A 87 -21.06 32.59 0.56
N GLU A 88 -21.62 33.70 0.08
CA GLU A 88 -23.06 33.99 0.11
C GLU A 88 -23.89 32.85 -0.50
N THR A 89 -23.46 32.30 -1.63
CA THR A 89 -24.16 31.20 -2.31
C THR A 89 -24.18 29.92 -1.48
N TYR A 90 -23.08 29.53 -0.85
CA TYR A 90 -23.05 28.34 0.02
C TYR A 90 -23.89 28.55 1.28
N VAL A 91 -23.84 29.74 1.87
CA VAL A 91 -24.64 30.10 3.04
C VAL A 91 -26.13 30.09 2.70
N GLU A 92 -26.53 30.60 1.54
CA GLU A 92 -27.92 30.55 1.06
C GLU A 92 -28.42 29.11 0.88
N ILE A 93 -27.65 28.26 0.20
CA ILE A 93 -28.00 26.85 0.00
C ILE A 93 -28.09 26.12 1.35
N TRP A 94 -27.17 26.42 2.27
CA TRP A 94 -27.17 25.85 3.61
C TRP A 94 -28.40 26.27 4.41
N ASN A 95 -28.75 27.56 4.37
CA ASN A 95 -29.94 28.08 5.04
C ASN A 95 -31.22 27.50 4.45
N ASP A 96 -31.33 27.38 3.12
CA ASP A 96 -32.47 26.71 2.46
C ASP A 96 -32.60 25.26 2.92
N PHE A 97 -31.50 24.52 3.04
CA PHE A 97 -31.52 23.15 3.54
C PHE A 97 -31.95 23.07 5.01
N MET A 98 -31.37 23.91 5.87
CA MET A 98 -31.63 23.91 7.31
C MET A 98 -33.07 24.33 7.65
N ASN A 99 -33.70 25.16 6.82
CA ASN A 99 -35.08 25.61 7.01
C ASN A 99 -36.15 24.62 6.48
N ARG A 100 -35.75 23.51 5.87
CA ARG A 100 -36.66 22.44 5.43
C ARG A 100 -37.09 21.54 6.59
N SER A 101 -38.22 20.85 6.43
CA SER A 101 -38.63 19.81 7.37
C SER A 101 -37.65 18.62 7.35
N GLY A 102 -37.59 17.83 8.44
CA GLY A 102 -36.68 16.68 8.52
C GLY A 102 -36.88 15.64 7.40
N GLU A 103 -38.14 15.37 7.03
CA GLU A 103 -38.47 14.47 5.91
C GLU A 103 -38.01 15.02 4.56
N GLU A 104 -38.03 16.34 4.38
CA GLU A 104 -37.49 17.00 3.17
C GLU A 104 -35.97 16.97 3.13
N GLN A 105 -35.31 17.17 4.26
CA GLN A 105 -33.86 17.04 4.36
C GLN A 105 -33.40 15.63 3.97
N GLU A 106 -34.08 14.60 4.47
CA GLU A 106 -33.78 13.20 4.12
C GLU A 106 -33.96 12.93 2.62
N ARG A 107 -35.04 13.45 2.00
CA ARG A 107 -35.25 13.35 0.54
C ARG A 107 -34.13 14.01 -0.26
N VAL A 108 -33.67 15.19 0.17
CA VAL A 108 -32.57 15.91 -0.49
C VAL A 108 -31.25 15.14 -0.37
N LEU A 109 -30.96 14.60 0.82
CA LEU A 109 -29.74 13.80 1.04
C LEU A 109 -29.72 12.52 0.18
N LEU A 110 -30.84 11.80 0.10
CA LEU A 110 -30.97 10.61 -0.75
C LEU A 110 -30.74 10.95 -2.22
N TYR A 111 -31.34 12.04 -2.71
CA TYR A 111 -31.13 12.51 -4.08
C TYR A 111 -29.66 12.85 -4.36
N LEU A 112 -28.99 13.56 -3.45
CA LEU A 112 -27.57 13.91 -3.59
C LEU A 112 -26.67 12.66 -3.58
N GLU A 113 -26.99 11.65 -2.75
CA GLU A 113 -26.26 10.38 -2.74
C GLU A 113 -26.42 9.63 -4.07
N GLU A 114 -27.63 9.56 -4.61
CA GLU A 114 -27.87 8.95 -5.93
C GLU A 114 -27.15 9.68 -7.05
N GLU A 115 -27.18 11.02 -7.06
CA GLU A 115 -26.47 11.83 -8.04
C GLU A 115 -24.94 11.67 -7.93
N ALA A 116 -24.40 11.57 -6.71
CA ALA A 116 -22.99 11.26 -6.50
C ALA A 116 -22.61 9.88 -7.05
N ARG A 117 -23.46 8.86 -6.83
CA ARG A 117 -23.29 7.51 -7.39
C ARG A 117 -23.36 7.50 -8.92
N LYS A 118 -24.27 8.26 -9.53
CA LYS A 118 -24.37 8.41 -11.00
C LYS A 118 -23.16 9.14 -11.58
N LYS A 119 -22.69 10.21 -10.95
CA LYS A 119 -21.45 10.91 -11.34
C LYS A 119 -20.23 10.00 -11.22
N HIS A 120 -20.15 9.19 -10.18
CA HIS A 120 -19.09 8.19 -10.03
C HIS A 120 -19.16 7.13 -11.13
N ARG A 121 -20.36 6.65 -11.50
CA ARG A 121 -20.57 5.74 -12.64
C ARG A 121 -20.19 6.34 -13.99
N ARG A 122 -20.40 7.65 -14.19
CA ARG A 122 -19.99 8.38 -15.41
C ARG A 122 -18.49 8.70 -15.45
N LYS A 123 -17.84 8.80 -14.28
CA LYS A 123 -16.39 9.00 -14.12
C LYS A 123 -15.60 7.68 -14.05
N LEU A 124 -16.27 6.53 -14.01
CA LEU A 124 -15.60 5.25 -14.21
C LEU A 124 -15.09 5.23 -15.66
N PRO A 125 -13.77 5.13 -15.89
CA PRO A 125 -13.26 5.01 -17.24
C PRO A 125 -13.84 3.74 -17.88
N VAL A 126 -14.05 3.77 -19.19
CA VAL A 126 -14.29 2.57 -20.00
C VAL A 126 -13.07 1.65 -19.79
N LYS A 127 -13.25 0.74 -18.83
CA LYS A 127 -12.24 -0.06 -18.15
C LYS A 127 -11.85 -1.25 -19.02
N LYS A 128 -11.07 -1.03 -20.09
CA LYS A 128 -10.60 -2.15 -20.94
C LYS A 128 -9.10 -2.20 -21.23
N GLU A 129 -8.36 -1.08 -21.25
CA GLU A 129 -6.91 -1.13 -21.60
C GLU A 129 -5.94 -0.59 -20.54
N GLU A 130 -6.35 0.34 -19.67
CA GLU A 130 -5.45 1.00 -18.71
C GLU A 130 -5.21 0.16 -17.43
N ASP A 131 -6.16 -0.71 -17.07
CA ASP A 131 -6.19 -1.38 -15.77
C ASP A 131 -5.12 -2.46 -15.62
N TRP A 132 -4.92 -3.29 -16.66
CA TRP A 132 -3.87 -4.31 -16.64
C TRP A 132 -2.49 -3.67 -16.71
N LYS A 133 -2.31 -2.56 -17.44
CA LYS A 133 -1.06 -1.78 -17.42
C LYS A 133 -0.76 -1.24 -16.02
N GLY A 134 -1.79 -0.88 -15.24
CA GLY A 134 -1.65 -0.53 -13.82
C GLY A 134 -1.20 -1.72 -12.96
N ALA A 135 -1.79 -2.90 -13.17
CA ALA A 135 -1.39 -4.16 -12.54
C ALA A 135 0.07 -4.50 -12.79
N VAL A 136 0.46 -4.48 -14.07
CA VAL A 136 1.81 -4.78 -14.55
C VAL A 136 2.80 -3.72 -14.06
N ARG A 137 2.44 -2.44 -14.06
CA ARG A 137 3.26 -1.39 -13.46
C ARG A 137 3.49 -1.62 -11.96
N ARG A 138 2.45 -2.01 -11.21
CA ARG A 138 2.58 -2.37 -9.78
C ARG A 138 3.47 -3.58 -9.61
N LEU A 139 3.22 -4.65 -10.36
CA LEU A 139 4.03 -5.86 -10.37
C LEU A 139 5.51 -5.53 -10.61
N ARG A 140 5.81 -4.79 -11.68
CA ARG A 140 7.17 -4.32 -11.99
C ARG A 140 7.74 -3.45 -10.89
N SER A 141 6.94 -2.55 -10.29
CA SER A 141 7.39 -1.68 -9.19
C SER A 141 7.76 -2.47 -7.93
N THR A 142 7.00 -3.51 -7.59
CA THR A 142 7.29 -4.44 -6.48
C THR A 142 8.50 -5.32 -6.79
N LEU A 143 8.72 -5.62 -8.07
CA LEU A 143 9.81 -6.45 -8.59
C LEU A 143 11.05 -5.66 -9.02
N LYS A 144 11.12 -4.35 -8.76
CA LYS A 144 12.26 -3.45 -9.10
C LYS A 144 13.63 -3.90 -8.54
N ARG A 145 13.73 -5.06 -7.91
CA ARG A 145 14.94 -5.61 -7.31
C ARG A 145 15.17 -7.11 -7.51
N GLY A 146 14.33 -7.82 -8.26
CA GLY A 146 14.47 -9.27 -8.40
C GLY A 146 13.75 -9.81 -9.63
N ARG A 147 14.43 -10.74 -10.32
CA ARG A 147 13.88 -11.50 -11.45
C ARG A 147 12.47 -12.00 -11.09
N ILE A 148 11.50 -11.72 -11.95
CA ILE A 148 10.19 -12.36 -11.87
C ILE A 148 10.43 -13.86 -12.00
N PRO A 149 9.97 -14.71 -11.08
CA PRO A 149 10.05 -16.16 -11.23
C PRO A 149 9.16 -16.59 -12.39
N MET A 150 9.71 -16.54 -13.61
CA MET A 150 8.97 -16.75 -14.85
C MET A 150 8.24 -18.10 -14.86
N GLY A 151 8.89 -19.17 -14.42
CA GLY A 151 8.25 -20.49 -14.34
C GLY A 151 7.03 -20.54 -13.41
N THR A 152 7.02 -19.77 -12.31
CA THR A 152 5.82 -19.68 -11.44
C THR A 152 4.72 -18.87 -12.11
N LEU A 153 5.07 -17.80 -12.83
CA LEU A 153 4.11 -16.99 -13.56
C LEU A 153 3.47 -17.78 -14.70
N GLU A 154 4.28 -18.48 -15.50
CA GLU A 154 3.86 -19.34 -16.62
C GLU A 154 2.94 -20.46 -16.14
N GLY A 155 3.31 -21.18 -15.07
CA GLY A 155 2.47 -22.25 -14.53
C GLY A 155 1.09 -21.75 -14.05
N LEU A 156 1.04 -20.60 -13.36
CA LEU A 156 -0.24 -20.01 -12.94
C LEU A 156 -1.08 -19.52 -14.14
N GLU A 157 -0.42 -19.00 -15.17
CA GLU A 157 -1.05 -18.54 -16.41
C GLU A 157 -1.67 -19.72 -17.18
N GLU A 158 -0.93 -20.81 -17.35
CA GLU A 158 -1.38 -22.04 -17.99
C GLU A 158 -2.55 -22.68 -17.22
N GLU A 159 -2.49 -22.74 -15.89
CA GLU A 159 -3.58 -23.28 -15.07
C GLU A 159 -4.89 -22.51 -15.27
N LEU A 160 -4.82 -21.17 -15.26
CA LEU A 160 -6.00 -20.33 -15.49
C LEU A 160 -6.56 -20.51 -16.90
N LEU A 161 -5.69 -20.53 -17.91
CA LEU A 161 -6.08 -20.76 -19.31
C LEU A 161 -6.76 -22.12 -19.46
N ALA A 162 -6.15 -23.19 -18.96
CA ALA A 162 -6.69 -24.54 -19.04
C ALA A 162 -8.05 -24.64 -18.33
N PHE A 163 -8.17 -24.06 -17.13
CA PHE A 163 -9.38 -24.13 -16.33
C PHE A 163 -10.57 -23.38 -16.96
N PHE A 164 -10.36 -22.12 -17.36
CA PHE A 164 -11.44 -21.28 -17.90
C PHE A 164 -11.77 -21.58 -19.36
N SER A 165 -10.86 -22.19 -20.12
CA SER A 165 -11.15 -22.68 -21.48
C SER A 165 -12.16 -23.83 -21.48
N VAL A 166 -12.14 -24.69 -20.45
CA VAL A 166 -13.10 -25.80 -20.31
C VAL A 166 -14.35 -25.35 -19.56
N THR A 167 -14.19 -24.55 -18.50
CA THR A 167 -15.29 -24.18 -17.60
C THR A 167 -15.36 -22.66 -17.36
N PRO A 168 -15.81 -21.86 -18.32
CA PRO A 168 -15.76 -20.39 -18.22
C PRO A 168 -16.60 -19.82 -17.07
N HIS A 169 -17.61 -20.53 -16.58
CA HIS A 169 -18.52 -20.05 -15.52
C HIS A 169 -18.13 -20.52 -14.11
N SER A 170 -17.12 -21.38 -13.99
CA SER A 170 -16.72 -21.95 -12.71
C SER A 170 -15.80 -21.00 -11.93
N VAL A 171 -15.55 -21.32 -10.66
CA VAL A 171 -14.68 -20.51 -9.79
C VAL A 171 -13.40 -21.28 -9.53
N TYR A 172 -12.28 -20.80 -10.08
CA TYR A 172 -10.97 -21.33 -9.77
C TYR A 172 -10.62 -20.99 -8.32
N THR A 173 -10.21 -21.99 -7.56
CA THR A 173 -9.89 -21.85 -6.14
C THR A 173 -8.52 -22.41 -5.87
N ALA A 174 -7.60 -21.58 -5.38
CA ALA A 174 -6.24 -21.97 -5.02
C ALA A 174 -5.95 -21.65 -3.55
N LEU A 175 -5.31 -22.60 -2.88
CA LEU A 175 -4.67 -22.38 -1.58
C LEU A 175 -3.25 -21.91 -1.86
N MET A 176 -2.96 -20.66 -1.51
CA MET A 176 -1.65 -20.06 -1.72
C MET A 176 -1.11 -19.59 -0.38
N ASP A 177 -0.05 -20.20 0.12
CA ASP A 177 0.55 -19.77 1.39
C ASP A 177 1.46 -18.54 1.20
N ASN A 178 1.91 -18.34 -0.04
CA ASN A 178 2.83 -17.29 -0.41
C ASN A 178 2.12 -16.02 -0.88
N SER A 179 2.36 -14.90 -0.19
CA SER A 179 1.85 -13.58 -0.58
C SER A 179 2.35 -13.12 -1.96
N PHE A 180 3.52 -13.60 -2.39
CA PHE A 180 4.09 -13.27 -3.68
C PHE A 180 3.34 -13.94 -4.83
N GLU A 181 3.02 -15.22 -4.72
CA GLU A 181 2.21 -15.92 -5.72
C GLU A 181 0.78 -15.35 -5.79
N ARG A 182 0.22 -14.93 -4.65
CA ARG A 182 -1.06 -14.20 -4.64
C ARG A 182 -0.98 -12.91 -5.46
N LEU A 183 0.14 -12.19 -5.38
CA LEU A 183 0.38 -10.99 -6.18
C LEU A 183 0.48 -11.32 -7.67
N LEU A 184 1.21 -12.38 -8.04
CA LEU A 184 1.29 -12.84 -9.44
C LEU A 184 -0.08 -13.21 -9.99
N LEU A 185 -0.85 -14.01 -9.24
CA LEU A 185 -2.18 -14.43 -9.64
C LEU A 185 -3.13 -13.22 -9.78
N HIS A 186 -3.05 -12.25 -8.88
CA HIS A 186 -3.81 -11.00 -9.01
C HIS A 186 -3.43 -10.21 -10.28
N ALA A 187 -2.15 -10.18 -10.65
CA ALA A 187 -1.71 -9.51 -11.87
C ALA A 187 -2.21 -10.25 -13.11
N LEU A 188 -2.13 -11.58 -13.14
CA LEU A 188 -2.69 -12.42 -14.21
C LEU A 188 -4.19 -12.24 -14.36
N CYS A 189 -4.94 -12.24 -13.24
CA CYS A 189 -6.38 -12.01 -13.28
C CYS A 189 -6.70 -10.63 -13.85
N GLN A 190 -5.96 -9.59 -13.47
CA GLN A 190 -6.15 -8.24 -14.03
C GLN A 190 -5.81 -8.17 -15.52
N TYR A 191 -4.83 -8.96 -15.98
CA TYR A 191 -4.44 -9.06 -17.38
C TYR A 191 -5.45 -9.81 -18.24
N MET A 192 -5.90 -10.98 -17.79
CA MET A 192 -6.90 -11.84 -18.45
C MET A 192 -8.34 -11.38 -18.22
N ASP A 193 -8.54 -10.20 -17.61
CA ASP A 193 -9.85 -9.63 -17.38
C ASP A 193 -10.76 -10.50 -16.47
N LEU A 194 -10.16 -11.20 -15.51
CA LEU A 194 -10.81 -12.05 -14.50
C LEU A 194 -10.99 -11.32 -13.16
N ILE A 195 -11.98 -11.75 -12.37
CA ILE A 195 -12.23 -11.23 -11.02
C ILE A 195 -11.47 -12.10 -10.02
N SER A 196 -10.59 -11.48 -9.24
CA SER A 196 -9.83 -12.13 -8.17
C SER A 196 -10.24 -11.64 -6.78
N ALA A 197 -10.44 -12.55 -5.83
CA ALA A 197 -10.71 -12.24 -4.42
C ALA A 197 -9.81 -13.06 -3.49
N SER A 198 -9.11 -12.38 -2.58
CA SER A 198 -8.26 -13.00 -1.56
C SER A 198 -8.90 -12.79 -0.18
N LYS A 199 -9.41 -13.87 0.42
CA LYS A 199 -9.81 -13.88 1.84
C LYS A 199 -8.93 -14.88 2.60
N ARG A 200 -9.36 -16.15 2.68
CA ARG A 200 -8.54 -17.26 3.20
C ARG A 200 -7.81 -17.99 2.06
N GLN A 201 -8.54 -18.24 0.98
CA GLN A 201 -8.03 -18.80 -0.27
C GLN A 201 -8.19 -17.79 -1.41
N MET A 202 -7.43 -17.98 -2.48
CA MET A 202 -7.61 -17.23 -3.71
C MET A 202 -8.80 -17.79 -4.47
N LYS A 203 -9.73 -16.92 -4.84
CA LYS A 203 -10.87 -17.25 -5.70
C LYS A 203 -10.78 -16.39 -6.95
N VAL A 204 -10.87 -17.03 -8.10
CA VAL A 204 -10.86 -16.38 -9.41
C VAL A 204 -12.12 -16.80 -10.16
N SER A 205 -12.82 -15.84 -10.74
CA SER A 205 -14.03 -16.08 -11.54
C SER A 205 -14.00 -15.24 -12.79
N ASN A 206 -14.45 -15.80 -13.91
CA ASN A 206 -14.67 -15.04 -15.12
C ASN A 206 -15.89 -14.13 -14.95
N LYS A 207 -15.78 -12.88 -15.41
CA LYS A 207 -16.91 -11.94 -15.43
C LYS A 207 -17.78 -12.09 -16.67
N HIS A 208 -17.26 -12.71 -17.72
CA HIS A 208 -17.92 -12.87 -19.01
C HIS A 208 -18.55 -14.26 -19.14
N ARG A 209 -19.52 -14.42 -20.04
CA ARG A 209 -20.15 -15.72 -20.35
C ARG A 209 -19.21 -16.68 -21.09
N VAL A 210 -18.22 -16.12 -21.77
CA VAL A 210 -17.20 -16.85 -22.52
C VAL A 210 -15.85 -16.37 -22.02
N PHE A 211 -14.91 -17.30 -21.88
CA PHE A 211 -13.53 -16.94 -21.57
C PHE A 211 -12.81 -16.56 -22.87
N LEU A 212 -12.23 -15.37 -22.90
CA LEU A 212 -11.45 -14.88 -24.02
C LEU A 212 -9.99 -14.82 -23.56
N PRO A 213 -9.15 -15.80 -23.93
CA PRO A 213 -7.74 -15.76 -23.59
C PRO A 213 -7.08 -14.54 -24.27
N PRO A 214 -6.08 -13.92 -23.61
CA PRO A 214 -5.34 -12.82 -24.22
C PRO A 214 -4.53 -13.31 -25.44
N GLU A 215 -4.36 -12.44 -26.44
CA GLU A 215 -3.61 -12.75 -27.68
C GLU A 215 -2.11 -12.97 -27.42
N LEU A 216 -1.58 -12.36 -26.36
CA LEU A 216 -0.20 -12.50 -25.90
C LEU A 216 -0.24 -12.91 -24.43
N LEU A 217 0.61 -13.84 -24.02
CA LEU A 217 0.71 -14.22 -22.61
C LEU A 217 1.41 -13.11 -21.80
N LEU A 218 1.03 -12.98 -20.53
CA LEU A 218 1.68 -12.01 -19.66
C LEU A 218 3.14 -12.37 -19.43
N SER A 219 3.45 -13.67 -19.35
CA SER A 219 4.82 -14.19 -19.30
C SER A 219 5.64 -13.70 -20.50
N ASP A 220 5.16 -13.92 -21.72
CA ASP A 220 5.83 -13.52 -22.96
C ASP A 220 6.00 -12.01 -23.05
N TYR A 221 4.97 -11.25 -22.70
CA TYR A 221 5.02 -9.79 -22.68
C TYR A 221 6.12 -9.26 -21.74
N LEU A 222 6.27 -9.87 -20.56
CA LEU A 222 7.30 -9.48 -19.60
C LEU A 222 8.69 -9.97 -20.03
N GLY A 223 8.79 -11.12 -20.70
CA GLY A 223 10.02 -11.65 -21.26
C GLY A 223 10.60 -10.77 -22.37
N GLN A 224 9.77 -10.21 -23.25
CA GLN A 224 10.19 -9.29 -24.32
C GLN A 224 10.69 -7.94 -23.80
N MET A 225 10.31 -7.56 -22.58
CA MET A 225 10.57 -6.25 -21.97
C MET A 225 11.68 -6.28 -20.91
N SER A 226 12.35 -7.44 -20.73
CA SER A 226 13.45 -7.68 -19.79
C SER A 226 14.81 -7.68 -20.49
#